data_AF-A0A3M1X5E7-F1
#
_entry.id   AF-A0A3M1X5E7-F1
#
_cell.length_a   1.000
_cell.length_b   1.000
_cell.length_c   1.000
_cell.angle_alpha   90.00
_cell.angle_beta   90.00
_cell.angle_gamma   90.00
#
_symmetry.space_group_name_H-M   'P 1'
#
loop_
_entity.id
_entity.type
_entity.pdbx_description
1 polymer ?
#
loop_
_entity_poly.entity_id
_entity_poly.type
_entity_poly.pdbx_seq_one_letter_code
_entity_poly.pdbx_strand_id
1 'polypeptide(L)'
;MMEKGSISVSTENIFPIIKQSLYSEQEIFLRELVSNAVDATQKLRHLAAMGEFTGEIGEPQIHVRIDKEAGTLTISDVGLGMTEEEVKKYLNQVAFSGAEEFIKKFQDLKDSDDIIGRFGLGFYSAFM
;
A
#
# COMPACT_ATOMS: atom_id res chain seq x y z
N MET A 1 22.82 -6.17 -6.89
CA MET A 1 22.31 -6.57 -8.21
C MET A 1 20.88 -6.07 -8.31
N MET A 2 20.45 -5.48 -9.42
CA MET A 2 19.03 -5.17 -9.63
C MET A 2 18.30 -6.48 -9.91
N GLU A 3 17.39 -6.87 -9.02
CA GLU A 3 16.54 -8.04 -9.24
C GLU A 3 15.27 -7.60 -9.95
N LYS A 4 14.95 -8.26 -11.08
CA LYS A 4 13.70 -8.05 -11.80
C LYS A 4 12.77 -9.21 -11.45
N GLY A 5 11.78 -8.96 -10.61
CA GLY A 5 10.69 -9.91 -10.35
C GLY A 5 9.57 -9.74 -11.35
N SER A 6 9.10 -10.84 -11.94
CA SER A 6 7.79 -10.86 -12.61
C SER A 6 6.70 -11.01 -11.55
N ILE A 7 5.72 -10.11 -11.54
CA ILE A 7 4.49 -10.32 -10.78
C ILE A 7 3.74 -11.45 -11.49
N SER A 8 3.84 -12.68 -10.97
CA SER A 8 3.26 -13.89 -11.56
C SER A 8 1.83 -14.11 -11.09
N VAL A 9 1.04 -13.04 -11.03
CA VAL A 9 -0.40 -13.14 -10.90
C VAL A 9 -0.95 -12.76 -12.25
N SER A 10 -1.99 -13.44 -12.71
CA SER A 10 -2.70 -13.09 -13.94
C SER A 10 -3.21 -11.64 -13.83
N THR A 11 -2.36 -10.69 -14.20
CA THR A 11 -2.58 -9.23 -14.12
C THR A 11 -3.85 -8.83 -14.85
N GLU A 12 -4.27 -9.67 -15.80
CA GLU A 12 -5.50 -9.59 -16.57
C GLU A 12 -6.77 -9.55 -15.70
N ASN A 13 -6.74 -10.07 -14.46
CA ASN A 13 -7.94 -10.20 -13.62
C ASN A 13 -8.08 -9.18 -12.49
N ILE A 14 -7.01 -8.48 -12.08
CA ILE A 14 -7.05 -7.60 -10.88
C ILE A 14 -7.28 -6.13 -11.21
N PHE A 15 -6.68 -5.63 -12.29
CA PHE A 15 -6.77 -4.23 -12.68
C PHE A 15 -8.20 -3.79 -13.03
N PRO A 16 -9.02 -4.57 -13.77
CA PRO A 16 -10.42 -4.21 -14.01
C PRO A 16 -11.24 -4.04 -12.73
N ILE A 17 -10.82 -4.65 -11.62
CA ILE A 17 -11.57 -4.75 -10.36
C ILE A 17 -11.17 -3.62 -9.40
N ILE A 18 -9.87 -3.36 -9.28
CA ILE A 18 -9.33 -2.12 -8.69
C ILE A 18 -10.06 -0.95 -9.35
N LYS A 19 -10.09 -0.95 -10.68
CA LYS A 19 -10.75 0.05 -11.51
C LYS A 19 -12.27 0.15 -11.23
N GLN A 20 -12.99 -0.96 -11.07
CA GLN A 20 -14.45 -0.93 -10.84
C GLN A 20 -14.87 -0.53 -9.40
N SER A 21 -14.10 -0.89 -8.37
CA SER A 21 -14.36 -0.49 -6.97
C SER A 21 -13.84 0.90 -6.61
N LEU A 22 -12.90 1.45 -7.38
CA LEU A 22 -12.25 2.73 -7.07
C LEU A 22 -12.68 3.92 -7.95
N TYR A 23 -13.45 3.69 -9.01
CA TYR A 23 -13.79 4.74 -9.97
C TYR A 23 -14.70 5.85 -9.44
N SER A 24 -15.19 5.75 -8.20
CA SER A 24 -15.96 6.81 -7.58
C SER A 24 -15.08 7.99 -7.15
N GLU A 25 -13.84 7.78 -6.69
CA GLU A 25 -13.05 8.85 -6.04
C GLU A 25 -11.54 8.72 -6.29
N GLN A 26 -11.02 9.56 -7.20
CA GLN A 26 -9.58 9.65 -7.53
C GLN A 26 -8.70 10.07 -6.34
N GLU A 27 -9.26 10.46 -5.20
CA GLU A 27 -8.53 10.86 -3.99
C GLU A 27 -8.21 9.69 -3.04
N ILE A 28 -8.82 8.52 -3.23
CA ILE A 28 -8.65 7.36 -2.35
C ILE A 28 -7.19 6.92 -2.26
N PHE A 29 -6.42 6.97 -3.36
CA PHE A 29 -5.04 6.50 -3.32
C PHE A 29 -4.17 7.30 -2.36
N LEU A 30 -4.41 8.61 -2.27
CA LEU A 30 -3.66 9.48 -1.38
C LEU A 30 -3.97 9.13 0.08
N ARG A 31 -5.24 8.89 0.40
CA ARG A 31 -5.68 8.44 1.73
C ARG A 31 -4.98 7.13 2.12
N GLU A 32 -5.01 6.13 1.24
CA GLU A 32 -4.45 4.80 1.52
C GLU A 32 -2.93 4.84 1.69
N LEU A 33 -2.21 5.55 0.82
CA LEU A 33 -0.75 5.65 0.91
C LEU A 33 -0.30 6.43 2.14
N VAL A 34 -1.00 7.51 2.49
CA VAL A 34 -0.72 8.26 3.74
C VAL A 34 -1.05 7.40 4.96
N SER A 35 -2.14 6.62 4.95
CA SER A 35 -2.47 5.71 6.04
C SER A 35 -1.38 4.66 6.26
N ASN A 36 -0.86 4.06 5.18
CA ASN A 36 0.25 3.11 5.25
C ASN A 36 1.52 3.74 5.84
N ALA A 37 1.83 4.98 5.45
CA ALA A 37 2.94 5.74 6.01
C ALA A 37 2.75 6.03 7.51
N VAL A 38 1.54 6.38 7.95
CA VAL A 38 1.21 6.56 9.38
C VAL A 38 1.43 5.26 10.15
N ASP A 39 0.90 4.14 9.65
CA ASP A 39 1.04 2.83 10.27
C ASP A 39 2.51 2.42 10.40
N ALA A 40 3.33 2.67 9.37
CA ALA A 40 4.76 2.39 9.39
C ALA A 40 5.49 3.17 10.49
N THR A 41 5.18 4.46 10.64
CA THR A 41 5.77 5.29 11.72
C THR A 41 5.28 4.90 13.11
N GLN A 42 4.01 4.50 13.25
CA GLN A 42 3.45 4.03 14.51
C GLN A 42 4.08 2.70 14.94
N LYS A 43 4.24 1.75 14.01
CA LYS A 43 4.93 0.47 14.27
C LYS A 43 6.37 0.70 14.74
N LEU A 44 7.11 1.60 14.07
CA LEU A 44 8.47 1.93 14.48
C LEU A 44 8.52 2.49 15.90
N ARG A 45 7.64 3.45 16.23
CA ARG A 45 7.54 4.01 17.59
C ARG A 45 7.22 2.95 18.63
N HIS A 46 6.33 2.02 18.31
CA HIS A 46 5.95 0.94 19.22
C HIS A 46 7.13 0.00 19.50
N LEU A 47 7.85 -0.44 18.46
CA LEU A 47 9.01 -1.32 18.61
C LEU A 47 10.12 -0.67 19.43
N ALA A 48 10.36 0.62 19.24
CA ALA A 48 11.34 1.34 20.05
C ALA A 48 10.91 1.48 21.52
N ALA A 49 9.63 1.71 21.79
CA ALA A 49 9.11 1.73 23.15
C ALA A 49 9.25 0.38 23.85
N MET A 50 9.25 -0.72 23.09
CA MET A 50 9.54 -2.08 23.59
C MET A 50 11.04 -2.39 23.71
N GLY A 51 11.92 -1.50 23.26
CA GLY A 51 13.37 -1.73 23.24
C GLY A 51 13.84 -2.63 22.09
N GLU A 52 12.97 -2.95 21.13
CA GLU A 52 13.28 -3.78 19.96
C GLU A 52 13.90 -2.99 18.80
N PHE A 53 13.77 -1.65 18.83
CA PHE A 53 14.46 -0.75 17.92
C PHE A 53 15.44 0.13 18.70
N THR A 54 16.72 0.07 18.34
CA THR A 54 17.82 0.75 19.04
C THR A 54 18.34 1.99 18.31
N GLY A 55 17.77 2.30 17.13
CA GLY A 55 18.11 3.51 16.39
C GLY A 55 17.44 4.76 16.95
N GLU A 56 17.90 5.93 16.53
CA GLU A 56 17.20 7.18 16.79
C GLU A 56 15.97 7.28 15.89
N ILE A 57 14.79 7.46 16.49
CA ILE A 57 13.54 7.68 15.75
C ILE A 57 13.39 9.13 15.31
N GLY A 58 13.95 10.07 16.08
CA GLY A 58 13.73 11.50 15.89
C GLY A 58 12.23 11.86 16.00
N GLU A 59 11.79 12.80 15.16
CA GLU A 59 10.38 13.11 14.94
C GLU A 59 9.95 12.57 13.57
N PRO A 60 9.32 11.38 13.48
CA PRO A 60 8.94 10.79 12.21
C PRO A 60 7.91 11.67 11.51
N GLN A 61 8.25 12.14 10.32
CA GLN A 61 7.39 12.93 9.46
C GLN A 61 6.99 12.14 8.22
N ILE A 62 5.83 12.47 7.68
CA ILE A 62 5.36 11.99 6.37
C ILE A 62 5.40 13.20 5.43
N HIS A 63 6.17 13.08 4.36
CA HIS A 63 6.32 14.11 3.35
C HIS A 63 5.50 13.77 2.12
N VAL A 64 4.67 14.71 1.67
CA VAL A 64 3.94 14.62 0.42
C VAL A 64 4.45 15.72 -0.50
N ARG A 65 5.19 15.35 -1.55
CA ARG A 65 5.84 16.28 -2.48
C ARG A 65 5.23 16.15 -3.87
N ILE A 66 4.85 17.28 -4.45
CA ILE A 66 4.41 17.38 -5.84
C ILE A 66 5.55 17.95 -6.68
N ASP A 67 5.90 17.25 -7.75
CA ASP A 67 6.84 17.69 -8.76
C ASP A 67 6.10 17.88 -10.08
N LYS A 68 5.80 19.15 -10.40
CA LYS A 68 5.01 19.47 -11.60
C LYS A 68 5.78 19.26 -12.89
N GLU A 69 7.10 19.44 -12.86
CA GLU A 69 7.95 19.29 -14.04
C GLU A 69 8.14 17.81 -14.37
N ALA A 70 8.36 16.98 -13.35
CA ALA A 70 8.47 15.54 -13.52
C ALA A 70 7.10 14.82 -13.63
N GLY A 71 6.00 15.51 -13.30
CA GLY A 71 4.67 14.92 -13.26
C GLY A 71 4.52 13.85 -12.18
N THR A 72 5.20 14.02 -11.04
CA THR A 72 5.22 13.01 -9.96
C THR A 72 4.63 13.53 -8.66
N LEU A 73 3.99 12.62 -7.92
CA LEU A 73 3.60 12.79 -6.53
C LEU A 73 4.39 11.78 -5.71
N THR A 74 5.18 12.25 -4.76
CA THR A 74 6.00 11.42 -3.88
C THR A 74 5.44 11.46 -2.47
N ILE A 75 5.20 10.29 -1.88
CA ILE A 75 4.89 10.13 -0.46
C ILE A 75 6.09 9.41 0.17
N SER A 76 6.66 9.99 1.22
CA SER A 76 7.82 9.43 1.91
C SER A 76 7.60 9.48 3.41
N ASP A 77 7.93 8.38 4.09
CA ASP A 77 7.85 8.28 5.54
C ASP A 77 9.19 7.86 6.14
N VAL A 78 9.34 8.15 7.43
CA VAL A 78 10.45 7.66 8.26
C VAL A 78 9.91 6.56 9.19
N GLY A 79 9.21 5.59 8.61
CA GLY A 79 8.64 4.45 9.31
C GLY A 79 9.58 3.26 9.40
N LEU A 80 9.03 2.11 9.83
CA LEU A 80 9.77 0.86 9.99
C LEU A 80 10.45 0.40 8.69
N GLY A 81 9.89 0.75 7.55
CA GLY A 81 10.30 0.26 6.25
C GLY A 81 9.92 -1.21 6.03
N MET A 82 10.47 -1.78 4.96
CA MET A 82 10.33 -3.19 4.62
C MET A 82 11.66 -3.72 4.10
N THR A 83 12.00 -4.94 4.49
CA THR A 83 13.08 -5.73 3.88
C THR A 83 12.66 -6.22 2.49
N GLU A 84 13.64 -6.68 1.72
CA GLU A 84 13.38 -7.26 0.39
C GLU A 84 12.40 -8.44 0.43
N GLU A 85 12.51 -9.30 1.44
CA GLU A 85 11.63 -10.45 1.63
C GLU A 85 10.20 -10.02 1.95
N GLU A 86 10.04 -8.98 2.77
CA GLU A 86 8.74 -8.40 3.11
C GLU A 86 8.10 -7.74 1.90
N VAL A 87 8.87 -7.05 1.06
CA VAL A 87 8.37 -6.51 -0.21
C VAL A 87 7.85 -7.64 -1.10
N LYS A 88 8.63 -8.71 -1.28
CA LYS A 88 8.21 -9.88 -2.08
C LYS A 88 6.96 -10.55 -1.50
N LYS A 89 6.88 -10.70 -0.19
CA LYS A 89 5.75 -11.34 0.47
C LYS A 89 4.50 -10.47 0.45
N TYR A 90 4.56 -9.24 0.95
CA TYR A 90 3.38 -8.42 1.18
C TYR A 90 2.89 -7.72 -0.08
N LEU A 91 3.79 -7.14 -0.88
CA LEU A 91 3.40 -6.51 -2.13
C LEU A 91 3.14 -7.56 -3.21
N ASN A 92 4.03 -8.54 -3.41
CA ASN A 92 3.90 -9.44 -4.57
C ASN A 92 3.08 -10.72 -4.36
N GLN A 93 2.85 -11.20 -3.12
CA GLN A 93 2.12 -12.46 -2.89
C GLN A 93 0.81 -12.24 -2.13
N VAL A 94 0.88 -11.65 -0.94
CA VAL A 94 -0.26 -11.50 -0.03
C VAL A 94 -1.34 -10.61 -0.65
N ALA A 95 -0.95 -9.45 -1.20
CA ALA A 95 -1.92 -8.57 -1.84
C ALA A 95 -2.71 -9.25 -2.97
N PHE A 96 -2.10 -10.19 -3.70
CA PHE A 96 -2.80 -10.90 -4.76
C PHE A 96 -3.70 -12.02 -4.23
N SER A 97 -3.27 -12.78 -3.22
CA SER A 97 -4.16 -13.73 -2.56
C SER A 97 -5.39 -13.06 -1.94
N GLY A 98 -5.20 -11.88 -1.32
CA GLY A 98 -6.28 -11.07 -0.76
C GLY A 98 -7.21 -10.51 -1.85
N ALA A 99 -6.64 -10.09 -2.99
CA ALA A 99 -7.42 -9.65 -4.13
C ALA A 99 -8.25 -10.80 -4.73
N GLU A 100 -7.70 -12.00 -4.93
CA GLU A 100 -8.47 -13.14 -5.47
C GLU A 100 -9.62 -13.56 -4.54
N GLU A 101 -9.39 -13.54 -3.23
CA GLU A 101 -10.45 -13.80 -2.24
C GLU A 101 -11.51 -12.68 -2.27
N PHE A 102 -11.09 -11.42 -2.46
CA PHE A 102 -11.98 -10.29 -2.67
C PHE A 102 -12.88 -10.50 -3.91
N ILE A 103 -12.32 -10.94 -5.05
CA ILE A 103 -13.09 -11.24 -6.26
C ILE A 103 -14.20 -12.25 -5.96
N LYS A 104 -13.89 -13.31 -5.22
CA LYS A 104 -14.85 -14.37 -4.92
C LYS A 104 -15.96 -13.92 -3.97
N LYS A 105 -15.67 -12.99 -3.05
CA LYS A 105 -16.63 -12.56 -2.02
C LYS A 105 -17.47 -11.35 -2.42
N PHE A 106 -16.99 -10.50 -3.32
CA PHE A 106 -17.58 -9.18 -3.58
C PHE A 106 -18.12 -8.98 -5.00
N GLN A 107 -18.22 -10.03 -5.82
CA GLN A 107 -18.91 -9.98 -7.13
C GLN A 107 -20.35 -9.43 -7.04
N ASP A 108 -20.99 -9.50 -5.87
CA ASP A 108 -22.41 -9.18 -5.67
C ASP A 108 -22.71 -7.93 -4.82
N LEU A 109 -21.69 -7.21 -4.29
CA LEU A 109 -21.89 -6.07 -3.38
C LEU A 109 -21.55 -4.73 -4.05
N LYS A 110 -22.48 -3.75 -3.93
CA LYS A 110 -22.40 -2.43 -4.57
C LYS A 110 -21.71 -1.33 -3.74
N ASP A 111 -21.44 -1.57 -2.45
CA ASP A 111 -20.82 -0.58 -1.56
C ASP A 111 -19.33 -0.92 -1.36
N SER A 112 -18.46 -0.19 -2.07
CA SER A 112 -17.02 -0.48 -2.21
C SER A 112 -16.09 0.30 -1.28
N ASP A 113 -16.60 1.35 -0.60
CA ASP A 113 -15.75 2.42 -0.06
C ASP A 113 -14.95 2.04 1.21
N ASP A 114 -15.44 1.08 1.99
CA ASP A 114 -14.89 0.68 3.30
C ASP A 114 -14.01 -0.60 3.23
N ILE A 115 -13.83 -1.14 2.02
CA ILE A 115 -13.30 -2.48 1.83
C ILE A 115 -11.77 -2.48 1.67
N ILE A 116 -11.20 -1.43 1.08
CA ILE A 116 -9.78 -1.38 0.68
C ILE A 116 -8.84 -1.39 1.88
N GLY A 117 -9.15 -0.60 2.91
CA GLY A 117 -8.38 -0.56 4.16
C GLY A 117 -8.36 -1.90 4.91
N ARG A 118 -9.33 -2.80 4.65
CA ARG A 118 -9.43 -4.10 5.32
C ARG A 118 -8.62 -5.22 4.65
N PHE A 119 -8.34 -5.10 3.35
CA PHE A 119 -7.72 -6.18 2.57
C PHE A 119 -6.27 -5.91 2.15
N GLY A 120 -5.68 -4.79 2.59
CA GLY A 120 -4.27 -4.49 2.33
C GLY A 120 -3.96 -4.18 0.86
N LEU A 121 -4.98 -3.76 0.10
CA LEU A 121 -4.84 -3.40 -1.33
C LEU A 121 -4.51 -1.91 -1.53
N GLY A 122 -4.38 -1.14 -0.45
CA GLY A 122 -4.14 0.31 -0.49
C GLY A 122 -2.92 0.72 -1.33
N PHE A 123 -1.86 -0.09 -1.39
CA PHE A 123 -0.72 0.18 -2.28
C PHE A 123 -1.09 0.21 -3.77
N TYR A 124 -1.97 -0.69 -4.20
CA TYR A 124 -2.35 -0.85 -5.60
C TYR A 124 -3.30 0.24 -6.11
N SER A 125 -3.92 0.98 -5.19
CA SER A 125 -4.68 2.18 -5.54
C SER A 125 -3.83 3.26 -6.24
N ALA A 126 -2.50 3.21 -6.12
CA ALA A 126 -1.59 4.13 -6.80
C ALA A 126 -1.54 3.96 -8.34
N PHE A 127 -2.02 2.83 -8.88
CA PHE A 127 -1.99 2.52 -10.32
C PHE A 127 -3.31 2.84 -11.04
N MET A 128 -4.15 3.67 -10.44
CA MET A 128 -5.41 4.15 -11.03
C MET A 128 -5.24 5.27 -12.05
#